data_AF-A0A948VHX5-F1
#
_entry.id   AF-A0A948VHX5-F1
#
_cell.length_a   1.000
_cell.length_b   1.000
_cell.length_c   1.000
_cell.angle_alpha   90.00
_cell.angle_beta   90.00
_cell.angle_gamma   90.00
#
_symmetry.space_group_name_H-M   'P 1'
#
loop_
_entity.id
_entity.type
_entity.pdbx_description
1 polymer ?
#
loop_
_entity_poly.entity_id
_entity_poly.type
_entity_poly.pdbx_seq_one_letter_code
_entity_poly.pdbx_strand_id
1 'polypeptide(L)'
;FLDRIREGKEDPLLRQACQVCEYPVPMGADLTIGLIGANLDTGVLLVAGTPEGEKVIRELGLEEVKAGDREAAIAKLVGERARKREEMLKQTREEVRGLDKLMAALAPCINCHNCKTACPLCYCKECFFDSPVFEFEAEKYLGWAKRKGALRMPSDTLLFHLTRLNHMVISCVGCGLCTEACPNSIPVADIFRLVGYEVQKLFDYVPGRSLDEELPLTTFKEEELTDIGK
;
A
#
# COMPACT_ATOMS: atom_id res chain seq x y z
N PHE A 1 -20.60 -1.45 10.59
CA PHE A 1 -19.98 -1.70 9.29
C PHE A 1 -20.93 -1.52 8.11
N LEU A 2 -21.86 -2.44 7.82
CA LEU A 2 -22.67 -2.41 6.59
C LEU A 2 -23.51 -1.12 6.45
N ASP A 3 -24.16 -0.65 7.51
CA ASP A 3 -24.96 0.60 7.45
C ASP A 3 -24.11 1.83 7.13
N ARG A 4 -22.88 1.89 7.66
CA ARG A 4 -21.95 2.99 7.35
C ARG A 4 -21.51 2.95 5.89
N ILE A 5 -21.20 1.77 5.37
CA ILE A 5 -20.86 1.58 3.95
C ILE A 5 -22.03 1.94 3.02
N ARG A 6 -23.27 1.59 3.40
CA ARG A 6 -24.48 2.00 2.65
C ARG A 6 -24.55 3.52 2.53
N GLU A 7 -24.29 4.25 3.62
CA GLU A 7 -24.31 5.70 3.64
C GLU A 7 -23.06 6.38 3.03
N GLY A 8 -22.12 5.59 2.48
CA GLY A 8 -20.82 6.09 2.00
C GLY A 8 -19.96 6.70 3.11
N LYS A 9 -20.18 6.30 4.37
CA LYS A 9 -19.44 6.76 5.54
C LYS A 9 -18.33 5.79 5.92
N GLU A 10 -17.25 6.33 6.45
CA GLU A 10 -16.14 5.55 6.99
C GLU A 10 -16.51 4.77 8.26
N ASP A 11 -15.96 3.56 8.39
CA ASP A 11 -15.97 2.78 9.64
C ASP A 11 -14.61 2.94 10.36
N PRO A 12 -14.57 3.51 11.58
CA PRO A 12 -13.33 3.71 12.33
C PRO A 12 -12.69 2.38 12.79
N LEU A 13 -13.42 1.26 12.72
CA LEU A 13 -12.89 -0.06 13.03
C LEU A 13 -12.05 -0.64 11.88
N LEU A 14 -12.09 -0.03 10.69
CA LEU A 14 -11.20 -0.41 9.60
C LEU A 14 -9.75 -0.01 9.92
N ARG A 15 -8.80 -0.82 9.45
CA ARG A 15 -7.38 -0.46 9.49
C ARG A 15 -7.14 0.88 8.80
N GLN A 16 -6.18 1.67 9.29
CA GLN A 16 -5.86 3.01 8.78
C GLN A 16 -5.69 3.05 7.26
N ALA A 17 -5.01 2.06 6.67
CA ALA A 17 -4.85 1.92 5.22
C ALA A 17 -6.18 1.89 4.45
N CYS A 18 -7.19 1.18 4.97
CA CYS A 18 -8.51 1.16 4.36
C CYS A 18 -9.24 2.50 4.50
N GLN A 19 -8.93 3.27 5.55
CA GLN A 19 -9.50 4.60 5.78
C GLN A 19 -8.91 5.71 4.89
N VAL A 20 -7.86 5.42 4.13
CA VAL A 20 -7.18 6.37 3.24
C VAL A 20 -7.09 5.88 1.79
N CYS A 21 -7.70 4.72 1.50
CA CYS A 21 -7.64 4.04 0.22
C CYS A 21 -8.30 4.88 -0.89
N GLU A 22 -7.56 5.13 -1.97
CA GLU A 22 -8.01 5.79 -3.20
C GLU A 22 -9.09 5.01 -3.96
N TYR A 23 -9.05 3.68 -3.85
CA TYR A 23 -9.80 2.75 -4.70
C TYR A 23 -10.77 1.90 -3.86
N PRO A 24 -11.81 2.51 -3.24
CA PRO A 24 -12.84 1.76 -2.49
C PRO A 24 -13.70 0.85 -3.38
N VAL A 25 -13.61 1.03 -4.71
CA VAL A 25 -14.27 0.23 -5.73
C VAL A 25 -13.19 -0.41 -6.60
N PRO A 26 -13.26 -1.72 -6.90
CA PRO A 26 -12.27 -2.39 -7.73
C PRO A 26 -12.27 -1.84 -9.16
N MET A 27 -11.08 -1.73 -9.77
CA MET A 27 -10.91 -1.19 -11.14
C MET A 27 -10.95 -2.26 -12.23
N GLY A 28 -10.53 -3.49 -11.94
CA GLY A 28 -10.35 -4.55 -12.94
C GLY A 28 -11.13 -5.84 -12.64
N ALA A 29 -12.27 -5.73 -11.95
CA ALA A 29 -13.10 -6.88 -11.65
C ALA A 29 -14.18 -7.07 -12.72
N ASP A 30 -14.33 -8.30 -13.23
CA ASP A 30 -15.42 -8.65 -14.16
C ASP A 30 -16.80 -8.39 -13.53
N LEU A 31 -16.93 -8.73 -12.25
CA LEU A 31 -18.17 -8.57 -11.49
C LEU A 31 -17.87 -7.99 -10.11
N THR A 32 -18.60 -6.94 -9.75
CA THR A 32 -18.47 -6.24 -8.48
C THR A 32 -19.77 -6.32 -7.69
N ILE A 33 -19.68 -6.72 -6.42
CA ILE A 33 -20.79 -6.58 -5.48
C ILE A 33 -20.83 -5.13 -5.00
N GLY A 34 -21.77 -4.36 -5.55
CA GLY A 34 -21.86 -2.92 -5.38
C GLY A 34 -22.54 -2.48 -4.08
N LEU A 35 -21.87 -2.64 -2.93
CA LEU A 35 -22.50 -2.35 -1.62
C LEU A 35 -22.58 -0.86 -1.25
N ILE A 36 -21.60 -0.04 -1.66
CA ILE A 36 -21.53 1.40 -1.34
C ILE A 36 -22.74 2.14 -1.94
N GLY A 37 -23.51 2.89 -1.15
CA GLY A 37 -24.67 3.62 -1.67
C GLY A 37 -25.85 2.76 -2.12
N ALA A 38 -25.79 1.44 -2.00
CA ALA A 38 -26.86 0.55 -2.42
C ALA A 38 -27.92 0.33 -1.33
N ASN A 39 -29.17 0.17 -1.76
CA ASN A 39 -30.26 -0.20 -0.87
C ASN A 39 -30.34 -1.73 -0.72
N LEU A 40 -29.77 -2.26 0.37
CA LEU A 40 -29.75 -3.70 0.63
C LEU A 40 -31.12 -4.29 0.99
N ASP A 41 -32.10 -3.45 1.35
CA ASP A 41 -33.47 -3.91 1.64
C ASP A 41 -34.20 -4.34 0.37
N THR A 42 -33.76 -3.83 -0.80
CA THR A 42 -34.29 -4.19 -2.12
C THR A 42 -33.48 -5.26 -2.84
N GLY A 43 -32.29 -5.60 -2.36
CA GLY A 43 -31.40 -6.60 -2.95
C GLY A 43 -29.94 -6.20 -2.96
N VAL A 44 -29.10 -7.07 -3.53
CA VAL A 44 -27.66 -6.85 -3.67
C VAL A 44 -27.36 -6.42 -5.10
N LEU A 45 -26.76 -5.25 -5.28
CA LEU A 45 -26.36 -4.76 -6.59
C LEU A 45 -25.15 -5.54 -7.11
N LEU A 46 -25.25 -6.02 -8.34
CA LEU A 46 -24.12 -6.55 -9.10
C LEU A 46 -23.80 -5.60 -10.25
N VAL A 47 -22.52 -5.25 -10.39
CA VAL A 47 -22.02 -4.36 -11.45
C VAL A 47 -21.04 -5.16 -12.30
N ALA A 48 -21.34 -5.27 -13.60
CA ALA A 48 -20.39 -5.82 -14.57
C ALA A 48 -19.33 -4.77 -14.92
N GLY A 49 -18.05 -5.15 -14.86
CA GLY A 49 -16.93 -4.32 -15.30
C GLY A 49 -16.38 -4.70 -16.68
N THR A 50 -16.77 -5.86 -17.20
CA THR A 50 -16.30 -6.42 -18.48
C THR A 50 -17.45 -7.11 -19.25
N PRO A 51 -17.31 -7.33 -20.58
CA PRO A 51 -18.28 -8.09 -21.36
C PRO A 51 -18.54 -9.51 -20.81
N GLU A 52 -17.53 -10.14 -20.22
CA GLU A 52 -17.62 -11.42 -19.53
C GLU A 52 -18.51 -11.31 -18.29
N GLY A 53 -18.33 -10.25 -17.50
CA GLY A 53 -19.21 -9.95 -16.37
C GLY A 53 -20.67 -9.74 -16.78
N GLU A 54 -20.91 -9.03 -17.88
CA GLU A 54 -22.27 -8.87 -18.41
C GLU A 54 -22.89 -10.19 -18.85
N LYS A 55 -22.08 -11.08 -19.46
CA LYS A 55 -22.53 -12.41 -19.85
C LYS A 55 -22.98 -13.21 -18.63
N VAL A 56 -22.22 -13.16 -17.54
CA VAL A 56 -22.58 -13.82 -16.27
C VAL A 56 -23.91 -13.27 -15.73
N ILE A 57 -24.09 -11.94 -15.70
CA ILE A 57 -25.35 -11.33 -15.23
C ILE A 57 -26.54 -11.79 -16.10
N ARG A 58 -26.37 -11.83 -17.43
CA ARG A 58 -27.40 -12.31 -18.37
C ARG A 58 -27.76 -13.77 -18.15
N GLU A 59 -26.76 -14.65 -17.99
CA GLU A 59 -26.98 -16.09 -17.77
C GLU A 59 -27.63 -16.38 -16.41
N LEU A 60 -27.38 -15.55 -15.41
CA LEU A 60 -28.04 -15.62 -14.10
C LEU A 60 -29.50 -15.13 -14.14
N GLY A 61 -29.96 -14.55 -15.25
CA GLY A 61 -31.33 -14.05 -15.42
C GLY A 61 -31.69 -12.91 -14.46
N LEU A 62 -30.71 -12.09 -14.09
CA LEU A 62 -30.90 -10.98 -13.15
C LEU A 62 -31.47 -9.76 -13.86
N GLU A 63 -32.33 -9.02 -13.16
CA GLU A 63 -32.95 -7.80 -13.67
C GLU A 63 -31.99 -6.61 -13.60
N GLU A 64 -32.03 -5.75 -14.62
CA GLU A 64 -31.28 -4.50 -14.63
C GLU A 64 -31.96 -3.47 -13.72
N VAL A 65 -31.17 -2.86 -12.84
CA VAL A 65 -31.65 -1.86 -11.88
C VAL A 65 -30.84 -0.57 -11.99
N LYS A 66 -31.47 0.57 -11.72
CA LYS A 66 -30.76 1.85 -11.66
C LYS A 66 -29.90 1.92 -10.40
N ALA A 67 -28.68 2.43 -10.53
CA ALA A 67 -27.70 2.53 -9.44
C ALA A 67 -28.08 3.55 -8.33
N GLY A 68 -29.15 4.34 -8.49
CA GLY A 68 -29.62 5.29 -7.48
C GLY A 68 -28.58 6.38 -7.17
N ASP A 69 -28.31 6.64 -5.89
CA ASP A 69 -27.34 7.64 -5.41
C ASP A 69 -25.92 7.06 -5.21
N ARG A 70 -25.63 5.89 -5.79
CA ARG A 70 -24.37 5.17 -5.58
C ARG A 70 -23.14 5.96 -6.00
N GLU A 71 -23.16 6.59 -7.17
CA GLU A 71 -22.05 7.39 -7.69
C GLU A 71 -21.74 8.55 -6.75
N ALA A 72 -22.77 9.21 -6.22
CA ALA A 72 -22.61 10.30 -5.24
C ALA A 72 -22.03 9.77 -3.92
N ALA A 73 -22.47 8.61 -3.44
CA ALA A 73 -21.94 7.98 -2.23
C ALA A 73 -20.46 7.56 -2.40
N ILE A 74 -20.08 7.03 -3.56
CA ILE A 74 -18.69 6.69 -3.89
C ILE A 74 -17.84 7.95 -3.94
N ALA A 75 -18.28 8.99 -4.65
CA ALA A 75 -17.53 10.25 -4.77
C ALA A 75 -17.30 10.90 -3.41
N LYS A 76 -18.32 10.89 -2.54
CA LYS A 76 -18.20 11.37 -1.16
C LYS A 76 -17.16 10.59 -0.37
N LEU A 77 -17.22 9.25 -0.39
CA LEU A 77 -16.28 8.39 0.33
C LEU A 77 -14.84 8.59 -0.17
N VAL A 78 -14.64 8.64 -1.49
CA VAL A 78 -13.32 8.89 -2.10
C VAL A 78 -12.77 10.26 -1.67
N GLY A 79 -13.61 11.30 -1.66
CA GLY A 79 -13.22 12.64 -1.21
C GLY A 79 -12.81 12.68 0.26
N GLU A 80 -13.58 12.03 1.16
CA GLU A 80 -13.26 11.92 2.58
C GLU A 80 -11.92 11.19 2.80
N ARG A 81 -11.70 10.07 2.11
CA ARG A 81 -10.46 9.28 2.19
C ARG A 81 -9.26 10.02 1.61
N ALA A 82 -9.45 10.76 0.52
CA ALA A 82 -8.40 11.58 -0.08
C ALA A 82 -7.89 12.63 0.90
N ARG A 83 -8.79 13.35 1.58
CA ARG A 83 -8.43 14.32 2.61
C ARG A 83 -7.63 13.67 3.75
N LYS A 84 -8.10 12.53 4.27
CA LYS A 84 -7.40 11.79 5.34
C LYS A 84 -6.04 11.28 4.89
N ARG A 85 -5.92 10.82 3.65
CA ARG A 85 -4.64 10.40 3.08
C ARG A 85 -3.66 11.56 3.05
N GLU A 86 -4.06 12.72 2.56
CA GLU A 86 -3.21 13.90 2.51
C GLU A 86 -2.72 14.31 3.90
N GLU A 87 -3.61 14.27 4.89
CA GLU A 87 -3.29 14.51 6.30
C GLU A 87 -2.27 13.50 6.84
N MET A 88 -2.51 12.20 6.62
CA MET A 88 -1.61 11.11 7.00
C MET A 88 -0.23 11.24 6.33
N LEU A 89 -0.19 11.54 5.03
CA LEU A 89 1.04 11.70 4.27
C LEU A 89 1.85 12.91 4.76
N LYS A 90 1.17 14.02 5.09
CA LYS A 90 1.79 15.20 5.66
C LYS A 90 2.41 14.89 7.02
N GLN A 91 1.64 14.28 7.92
CA GLN A 91 2.12 13.91 9.26
C GLN A 91 3.32 12.96 9.16
N THR A 92 3.20 11.89 8.38
CA THR A 92 4.27 10.92 8.17
C THR A 92 5.54 11.60 7.66
N ARG A 93 5.41 12.51 6.68
CA ARG A 93 6.55 13.26 6.13
C ARG A 93 7.27 14.06 7.20
N GLU A 94 6.55 14.69 8.12
CA GLU A 94 7.14 15.46 9.22
C GLU A 94 7.82 14.56 10.28
N GLU A 95 7.23 13.40 10.54
CA GLU A 95 7.73 12.39 11.50
C GLU A 95 8.99 11.69 11.03
N VAL A 96 9.16 11.46 9.72
CA VAL A 96 10.34 10.78 9.15
C VAL A 96 11.26 11.70 8.35
N ARG A 97 11.13 13.02 8.50
CA ARG A 97 11.94 13.99 7.74
C ARG A 97 13.42 13.92 8.11
N GLY A 98 14.23 13.41 7.19
CA GLY A 98 15.68 13.30 7.34
C GLY A 98 16.11 12.00 8.04
N LEU A 99 17.41 11.73 8.00
CA LEU A 99 17.96 10.44 8.42
C LEU A 99 17.70 10.15 9.90
N ASP A 100 17.92 11.11 10.80
CA ASP A 100 17.79 10.91 12.24
C ASP A 100 16.36 10.55 12.64
N LYS A 101 15.37 11.25 12.07
CA LYS A 101 13.95 11.01 12.32
C LYS A 101 13.48 9.67 11.76
N LEU A 102 13.89 9.34 10.53
CA LEU A 102 13.60 8.03 9.95
C LEU A 102 14.20 6.89 10.80
N MET A 103 15.45 7.05 11.23
CA MET A 103 16.12 6.08 12.11
C MET A 103 15.41 5.96 13.47
N ALA A 104 14.91 7.07 14.02
CA ALA A 104 14.12 7.07 15.26
C ALA A 104 12.78 6.35 15.08
N ALA A 105 12.07 6.58 13.97
CA ALA A 105 10.80 5.90 13.67
C ALA A 105 10.96 4.38 13.50
N LEU A 106 12.11 3.95 12.97
CA LEU A 106 12.44 2.52 12.79
C LEU A 106 13.18 1.91 14.00
N ALA A 107 13.52 2.71 15.02
CA ALA A 107 14.26 2.25 16.19
C ALA A 107 13.58 1.15 17.02
N PRO A 108 12.24 1.00 17.03
CA PRO A 108 11.60 -0.15 17.69
C PRO A 108 11.74 -1.47 16.93
N CYS A 109 12.28 -1.48 15.70
CA CYS A 109 12.31 -2.69 14.88
C CYS A 109 13.25 -3.74 15.48
N ILE A 110 12.72 -4.96 15.62
CA ILE A 110 13.42 -6.14 16.12
C ILE A 110 13.82 -7.11 15.00
N ASN A 111 13.72 -6.69 13.74
CA ASN A 111 14.09 -7.48 12.57
C ASN A 111 13.41 -8.87 12.48
N CYS A 112 12.14 -8.97 12.91
CA CYS A 112 11.36 -10.22 12.84
C CYS A 112 10.87 -10.58 11.42
N HIS A 113 11.05 -9.68 10.44
CA HIS A 113 10.64 -9.83 9.05
C HIS A 113 9.14 -10.09 8.78
N ASN A 114 8.25 -10.06 9.80
CA ASN A 114 6.80 -10.21 9.62
C ASN A 114 6.21 -9.25 8.59
N CYS A 115 6.67 -8.00 8.60
CA CYS A 115 6.20 -6.99 7.65
C CYS A 115 6.52 -7.35 6.19
N LYS A 116 7.59 -8.11 5.93
CA LYS A 116 7.96 -8.70 4.64
C LYS A 116 7.06 -9.89 4.33
N THR A 117 6.93 -10.84 5.25
CA THR A 117 6.12 -12.06 5.06
C THR A 117 4.65 -11.76 4.77
N ALA A 118 4.06 -10.76 5.44
CA ALA A 118 2.66 -10.37 5.24
C ALA A 118 2.42 -9.57 3.94
N CYS A 119 3.47 -9.18 3.23
CA CYS A 119 3.35 -8.29 2.08
C CYS A 119 3.16 -9.09 0.78
N PRO A 120 2.07 -8.88 0.03
CA PRO A 120 1.82 -9.61 -1.21
C PRO A 120 2.82 -9.28 -2.33
N LEU A 121 3.53 -8.15 -2.22
CA LEU A 121 4.57 -7.76 -3.18
C LEU A 121 5.93 -8.40 -2.91
N CYS A 122 6.14 -8.96 -1.71
CA CYS A 122 7.38 -9.63 -1.37
C CYS A 122 7.32 -11.11 -1.78
N TYR A 123 7.21 -11.38 -3.08
CA TYR A 123 7.07 -12.73 -3.64
C TYR A 123 8.39 -13.49 -3.83
N CYS A 124 9.54 -12.86 -3.55
CA CYS A 124 10.85 -13.49 -3.64
C CYS A 124 10.91 -14.76 -2.78
N LYS A 125 11.31 -15.89 -3.38
CA LYS A 125 11.47 -17.16 -2.66
C LYS A 125 12.60 -17.10 -1.64
N GLU A 126 13.68 -16.41 -1.97
CA GLU A 126 14.85 -16.20 -1.12
C GLU A 126 15.00 -14.71 -0.86
N CYS A 127 15.18 -14.34 0.42
CA CYS A 127 15.44 -12.96 0.80
C CYS A 127 16.92 -12.79 1.10
N PHE A 128 17.52 -11.73 0.57
CA PHE A 128 18.90 -11.35 0.86
C PHE A 128 19.17 -11.26 2.38
N PHE A 129 18.22 -10.75 3.16
CA PHE A 129 18.33 -10.61 4.62
C PHE A 129 18.14 -11.92 5.40
N ASP A 130 17.63 -12.97 4.75
CA ASP A 130 17.52 -14.31 5.33
C ASP A 130 18.70 -15.20 4.88
N SER A 131 19.71 -14.63 4.20
CA SER A 131 20.85 -15.37 3.66
C SER A 131 22.06 -15.36 4.62
N PRO A 132 23.00 -16.33 4.48
CA PRO A 132 24.22 -16.37 5.29
C PRO A 132 25.11 -15.13 5.18
N VAL A 133 24.90 -14.25 4.19
CA VAL A 133 25.63 -12.99 4.05
C VAL A 133 25.44 -12.08 5.27
N PHE A 134 24.32 -12.21 5.99
CA PHE A 134 24.04 -11.44 7.22
C PHE A 134 24.35 -12.22 8.51
N GLU A 135 24.83 -13.45 8.41
CA GLU A 135 25.30 -14.25 9.54
C GLU A 135 26.76 -13.88 9.83
N PHE A 136 26.95 -12.78 10.56
CA PHE A 136 28.30 -12.34 10.92
C PHE A 136 28.83 -13.08 12.14
N GLU A 137 30.13 -13.39 12.13
CA GLU A 137 30.81 -13.92 13.30
C GLU A 137 30.91 -12.88 14.42
N ALA A 138 30.99 -13.35 15.67
CA ALA A 138 31.05 -12.51 16.87
C ALA A 138 32.15 -11.43 16.81
N GLU A 139 33.31 -11.76 16.24
CA GLU A 139 34.43 -10.83 16.11
C GLU A 139 34.07 -9.59 15.27
N LYS A 140 33.24 -9.75 14.23
CA LYS A 140 32.80 -8.63 13.37
C LYS A 140 31.91 -7.67 14.15
N TYR A 141 30.97 -8.19 14.95
CA TYR A 141 30.13 -7.37 15.82
C TYR A 141 30.95 -6.63 16.89
N LEU A 142 31.90 -7.32 17.55
CA LEU A 142 32.81 -6.70 18.52
C LEU A 142 33.69 -5.63 17.88
N GLY A 143 34.19 -5.88 16.66
CA GLY A 143 34.97 -4.93 15.89
C GLY A 143 34.17 -3.66 15.55
N TRP A 144 32.90 -3.79 15.17
CA TRP A 144 32.01 -2.65 14.96
C TRP A 144 31.72 -1.88 16.25
N ALA A 145 31.40 -2.59 17.34
CA ALA A 145 31.15 -1.98 18.64
C ALA A 145 32.37 -1.19 19.13
N LYS A 146 33.58 -1.75 19.01
CA LYS A 146 34.84 -1.07 19.37
C LYS A 146 35.08 0.20 18.54
N ARG A 147 34.80 0.16 17.22
CA ARG A 147 34.99 1.33 16.34
C ARG A 147 33.95 2.43 16.57
N LYS A 148 32.70 2.04 16.84
CA LYS A 148 31.56 2.97 16.97
C LYS A 148 31.26 3.36 18.43
N GLY A 149 31.92 2.76 19.41
CA GLY A 149 31.66 2.90 20.84
C GLY A 149 30.41 2.14 21.32
N ALA A 150 29.42 1.93 20.45
CA ALA A 150 28.23 1.13 20.69
C ALA A 150 27.78 0.45 19.40
N LEU A 151 27.00 -0.62 19.53
CA LEU A 151 26.35 -1.30 18.42
C LEU A 151 24.87 -1.49 18.72
N ARG A 152 24.01 -1.02 17.81
CA ARG A 152 22.58 -1.30 17.85
C ARG A 152 22.33 -2.74 17.42
N MET A 153 21.49 -3.45 18.18
CA MET A 153 21.02 -4.79 17.85
C MET A 153 19.49 -4.79 17.74
N PRO A 154 18.90 -5.37 16.67
CA PRO A 154 19.58 -5.98 15.52
C PRO A 154 20.31 -4.94 14.64
N SER A 155 21.39 -5.37 13.98
CA SER A 155 22.10 -4.54 13.00
C SER A 155 21.25 -4.38 11.73
N ASP A 156 21.63 -3.44 10.86
CA ASP A 156 21.11 -3.35 9.48
C ASP A 156 19.60 -3.06 9.33
N THR A 157 18.91 -2.67 10.41
CA THR A 157 17.48 -2.29 10.39
C THR A 157 17.16 -1.31 9.27
N LEU A 158 17.96 -0.24 9.13
CA LEU A 158 17.76 0.77 8.10
C LEU A 158 17.95 0.18 6.69
N LEU A 159 18.98 -0.64 6.50
CA LEU A 159 19.26 -1.30 5.24
C LEU A 159 18.09 -2.22 4.83
N PHE A 160 17.57 -3.02 5.76
CA PHE A 160 16.38 -3.86 5.54
C PHE A 160 15.19 -3.05 5.01
N HIS A 161 14.82 -1.96 5.70
CA HIS A 161 13.67 -1.16 5.30
C HIS A 161 13.89 -0.42 3.98
N LEU A 162 15.10 0.13 3.71
CA LEU A 162 15.40 0.82 2.47
C LEU A 162 15.44 -0.11 1.25
N THR A 163 16.09 -1.27 1.37
CA THR A 163 16.11 -2.28 0.30
C THR A 163 14.71 -2.74 -0.02
N ARG A 164 13.92 -3.05 1.02
CA ARG A 164 12.54 -3.50 0.83
C ARG A 164 11.67 -2.43 0.20
N LEU A 165 11.77 -1.18 0.66
CA LEU A 165 11.06 -0.05 0.08
C LEU A 165 11.40 0.10 -1.40
N ASN A 166 12.70 0.12 -1.75
CA ASN A 166 13.16 0.25 -3.13
C ASN A 166 12.54 -0.82 -4.06
N HIS A 167 12.51 -2.08 -3.64
CA HIS A 167 11.96 -3.17 -4.45
C HIS A 167 10.45 -3.02 -4.74
N MET A 168 9.70 -2.35 -3.86
CA MET A 168 8.23 -2.33 -3.93
C MET A 168 7.63 -0.93 -4.17
N VAL A 169 8.45 0.12 -4.19
CA VAL A 169 7.98 1.52 -4.14
C VAL A 169 7.00 1.85 -5.26
N ILE A 170 7.24 1.34 -6.48
CA ILE A 170 6.36 1.54 -7.63
C ILE A 170 5.05 0.77 -7.46
N SER A 171 5.10 -0.47 -6.99
CA SER A 171 3.93 -1.38 -6.95
C SER A 171 3.13 -1.33 -5.64
N CYS A 172 3.60 -0.58 -4.63
CA CYS A 172 2.94 -0.48 -3.31
C CYS A 172 1.53 0.11 -3.42
N VAL A 173 0.51 -0.69 -3.14
CA VAL A 173 -0.90 -0.26 -3.08
C VAL A 173 -1.33 0.31 -1.73
N GLY A 174 -0.42 0.38 -0.75
CA GLY A 174 -0.72 0.92 0.57
C GLY A 174 -1.70 0.09 1.41
N CYS A 175 -1.73 -1.24 1.25
CA CYS A 175 -2.72 -2.12 1.90
C CYS A 175 -2.66 -2.19 3.45
N GLY A 176 -1.57 -1.73 4.08
CA GLY A 176 -1.46 -1.67 5.54
C GLY A 176 -0.96 -2.95 6.24
N LEU A 177 -0.90 -4.10 5.54
CA LEU A 177 -0.55 -5.39 6.15
C LEU A 177 0.80 -5.41 6.86
N CYS A 178 1.77 -4.62 6.37
CA CYS A 178 3.09 -4.51 6.98
C CYS A 178 3.07 -3.83 8.36
N THR A 179 2.20 -2.83 8.58
CA THR A 179 2.02 -2.20 9.90
C THR A 179 1.27 -3.14 10.83
N GLU A 180 0.22 -3.81 10.35
CA GLU A 180 -0.55 -4.74 11.18
C GLU A 180 0.25 -5.96 11.63
N ALA A 181 1.12 -6.48 10.77
CA ALA A 181 1.99 -7.60 11.11
C ALA A 181 3.15 -7.22 12.05
N CYS A 182 3.35 -5.92 12.32
CA CYS A 182 4.44 -5.43 13.15
C CYS A 182 4.10 -5.59 14.65
N PRO A 183 4.87 -6.39 15.43
CA PRO A 183 4.60 -6.54 16.86
C PRO A 183 4.94 -5.28 17.68
N ASN A 184 5.68 -4.33 17.10
CA ASN A 184 6.10 -3.09 17.76
C ASN A 184 5.37 -1.85 17.20
N SER A 185 4.27 -2.04 16.46
CA SER A 185 3.41 -0.96 15.95
C SER A 185 4.15 0.12 15.15
N ILE A 186 5.22 -0.25 14.43
CA ILE A 186 5.92 0.67 13.53
C ILE A 186 5.00 0.99 12.34
N PRO A 187 4.80 2.27 11.97
CA PRO A 187 3.93 2.67 10.86
C PRO A 187 4.59 2.43 9.49
N VAL A 188 5.01 1.18 9.24
CA VAL A 188 5.73 0.80 8.01
C VAL A 188 4.91 1.13 6.76
N ALA A 189 3.60 0.89 6.80
CA ALA A 189 2.69 1.17 5.69
C ALA A 189 2.65 2.65 5.33
N ASP A 190 2.65 3.54 6.33
CA ASP A 190 2.53 4.99 6.11
C ASP A 190 3.82 5.53 5.50
N ILE A 191 4.97 5.13 6.06
CA ILE A 191 6.31 5.47 5.52
C ILE A 191 6.42 5.00 4.06
N PHE A 192 6.01 3.75 3.79
CA PHE A 192 6.14 3.16 2.47
C PHE A 192 5.11 3.75 1.49
N ARG A 193 3.90 4.08 1.96
CA ARG A 193 2.88 4.75 1.15
C ARG A 193 3.33 6.15 0.78
N LEU A 194 3.95 6.90 1.70
CA LEU A 194 4.49 8.23 1.43
C LEU A 194 5.48 8.20 0.27
N VAL A 195 6.49 7.34 0.33
CA VAL A 195 7.51 7.27 -0.72
C VAL A 195 6.92 6.68 -2.01
N GLY A 196 6.09 5.63 -1.90
CA GLY A 196 5.38 5.05 -3.04
C GLY A 196 4.50 6.04 -3.77
N TYR A 197 3.77 6.90 -3.05
CA TYR A 197 2.88 7.90 -3.64
C TYR A 197 3.63 8.93 -4.49
N GLU A 198 4.75 9.43 -4.00
CA GLU A 198 5.58 10.39 -4.73
C GLU A 198 6.21 9.75 -5.98
N VAL A 199 6.72 8.53 -5.86
CA VAL A 199 7.32 7.82 -7.00
C VAL A 199 6.28 7.44 -8.04
N GLN A 200 5.12 6.93 -7.64
CA GLN A 200 4.01 6.60 -8.54
C GLN A 200 3.54 7.82 -9.33
N LYS A 201 3.41 8.98 -8.67
CA LYS A 201 3.10 10.25 -9.35
C LYS A 201 4.17 10.66 -10.35
N LEU A 202 5.44 10.50 -10.00
CA LEU A 202 6.55 10.88 -10.85
C LEU A 202 6.52 10.15 -12.20
N PHE A 203 6.09 8.89 -12.20
CA PHE A 203 5.96 8.06 -13.40
C PHE A 203 4.54 8.03 -14.01
N ASP A 204 3.60 8.82 -13.46
CA ASP A 204 2.16 8.74 -13.77
C ASP A 204 1.63 7.28 -13.77
N TYR A 205 2.06 6.50 -12.78
CA TYR A 205 1.79 5.07 -12.69
C TYR A 205 0.83 4.75 -11.55
N VAL A 206 -0.18 3.91 -11.82
CA VAL A 206 -1.10 3.40 -10.81
C VAL A 206 -0.98 1.87 -10.74
N PRO A 207 -0.55 1.29 -9.61
CA PRO A 207 -0.40 -0.14 -9.50
C PRO A 207 -1.69 -0.90 -9.80
N GLY A 208 -1.63 -1.80 -10.78
CA GLY A 208 -2.75 -2.66 -11.15
C GLY A 208 -3.88 -1.97 -11.91
N ARG A 209 -3.70 -0.75 -12.46
CA ARG A 209 -4.73 -0.11 -13.30
C ARG A 209 -4.95 -0.81 -14.64
N SER A 210 -3.92 -1.44 -15.19
CA SER A 210 -3.97 -2.19 -16.45
C SER A 210 -2.91 -3.29 -16.46
N LEU A 211 -3.21 -4.40 -17.15
CA LEU A 211 -2.24 -5.46 -17.43
C LEU A 211 -1.35 -5.15 -18.64
N ASP A 212 -1.83 -4.27 -19.54
CA ASP A 212 -1.10 -3.85 -20.74
C ASP A 212 -0.11 -2.71 -20.46
N GLU A 213 -0.17 -2.15 -19.27
CA GLU A 213 0.74 -1.11 -18.85
C GLU A 213 2.02 -1.71 -18.25
N GLU A 214 3.15 -1.42 -18.87
CA GLU A 214 4.47 -1.84 -18.39
C GLU A 214 4.83 -1.19 -17.05
N LEU A 215 5.56 -1.93 -16.22
CA LEU A 215 6.05 -1.42 -14.96
C LEU A 215 7.15 -0.36 -15.21
N PRO A 216 7.11 0.80 -14.52
CA PRO A 216 8.23 1.73 -14.54
C PRO A 216 9.54 1.05 -14.10
N LEU A 217 10.68 1.52 -14.63
CA LEU A 217 12.03 0.95 -14.44
C LEU A 217 12.30 -0.43 -15.06
N THR A 218 11.31 -1.08 -15.68
CA THR A 218 11.54 -2.28 -16.51
C THR A 218 11.56 -1.98 -18.01
N THR A 219 11.27 -0.73 -18.38
CA THR A 219 11.20 -0.23 -19.75
C THR A 219 12.01 1.07 -19.86
N PHE A 220 12.37 1.44 -21.09
CA PHE A 220 13.07 2.69 -21.38
C PHE A 220 12.16 3.63 -22.18
N LYS A 221 12.04 4.87 -21.74
CA LYS A 221 11.31 5.94 -22.42
C LYS A 221 12.27 7.11 -22.64
N GLU A 222 12.44 7.52 -23.90
CA GLU A 222 13.41 8.56 -24.27
C GLU A 222 13.09 9.92 -23.63
N GLU A 223 11.81 10.28 -23.56
CA GLU A 223 11.33 11.54 -22.96
C GLU A 223 10.85 11.36 -21.50
N GLU A 224 11.54 10.54 -20.70
CA GLU A 224 11.24 10.35 -19.28
C GLU A 224 12.21 11.14 -18.39
N LEU A 225 11.66 11.92 -17.44
CA LEU A 225 12.43 12.66 -16.42
C LEU A 225 13.49 13.63 -16.97
N THR A 226 13.22 14.27 -18.12
CA THR A 226 14.13 15.21 -18.79
C THR A 226 14.52 16.44 -17.96
N ASP A 227 13.81 16.71 -16.85
CA ASP A 227 14.10 17.80 -15.92
C ASP A 227 15.05 17.42 -14.78
N ILE A 228 15.37 16.13 -14.60
CA ILE A 228 16.33 15.69 -13.58
C ILE A 228 17.76 15.92 -14.07
N GLY A 229 18.54 16.69 -13.31
CA GLY A 229 19.96 16.96 -13.61
C GLY A 229 20.22 18.21 -14.46
N LYS A 230 19.18 19.01 -14.74
CA LYS A 230 19.31 20.43 -15.10
C LYS A 230 19.67 21.25 -13.86
#